data_AF-A0AAJ6CKU0-F1
#
_entry.id   AF-A0AAJ6CKU0-F1
#
_cell.length_a   1.000
_cell.length_b   1.000
_cell.length_c   1.000
_cell.angle_alpha   90.00
_cell.angle_beta   90.00
_cell.angle_gamma   90.00
#
_symmetry.space_group_name_H-M   'P 1'
#
loop_
_entity.id
_entity.type
_entity.pdbx_description
1 polymer ?
#
loop_
_entity_poly.entity_id
_entity_poly.type
_entity_poly.pdbx_seq_one_letter_code
_entity_poly.pdbx_strand_id
1 'polypeptide(L)'
;MTHIPRSLQGAYAPLSVPPTKERPLHVVLACTGSVASIKVPLIAERLVTQYAHVHVYVVATTSSRHFFSMPRTSFRVHDLAEMNRTGVQTDQAPRVHVWTDEDEWQAWHQMGDPVLHIELRRWADLVLIAPCSANTLAKLSQGLCDNVLTSLMRAVSPATPVWVFPAMNTLMYLHPLTAQHIKTIESFGYKVYGPISKRLACGDMGEGAMYEWTAIVEKVAHTFALT
;
A
#
# COMPACT_ATOMS: atom_id res chain seq x y z
N MET A 1 18.32 -16.42 -2.58
CA MET A 1 17.72 -15.23 -3.21
C MET A 1 17.34 -15.59 -4.63
N THR A 2 16.06 -15.54 -4.97
CA THR A 2 15.56 -15.82 -6.32
C THR A 2 16.04 -14.70 -7.25
N HIS A 3 16.79 -15.05 -8.30
CA HIS A 3 17.23 -14.09 -9.31
C HIS A 3 16.01 -13.59 -10.10
N ILE A 4 15.62 -12.33 -9.91
CA ILE A 4 14.53 -11.70 -10.65
C ILE A 4 15.05 -11.31 -12.04
N PRO A 5 14.50 -11.88 -13.14
CA PRO A 5 14.88 -11.49 -14.50
C PRO A 5 14.82 -9.98 -14.71
N ARG A 6 15.75 -9.42 -15.50
CA ARG A 6 15.78 -7.97 -15.80
C ARG A 6 14.45 -7.46 -16.38
N SER A 7 13.77 -8.28 -17.18
CA SER A 7 12.44 -7.94 -17.73
C SER A 7 11.35 -7.78 -16.67
N LEU A 8 11.58 -8.25 -15.44
CA LEU A 8 10.67 -8.12 -14.30
C LEU A 8 11.10 -7.02 -13.32
N GLN A 9 12.21 -6.32 -13.59
CA GLN A 9 12.65 -5.14 -12.83
C GLN A 9 11.97 -3.89 -13.40
N GLY A 10 11.65 -2.92 -12.54
CA GLY A 10 11.10 -1.64 -12.98
C GLY A 10 12.12 -0.82 -13.77
N ALA A 11 11.66 0.10 -14.62
CA ALA A 11 12.56 0.98 -15.40
C ALA A 11 13.23 2.08 -14.54
N TYR A 12 12.79 2.24 -13.29
CA TYR A 12 13.34 3.21 -12.37
C TYR A 12 14.76 2.84 -11.94
N ALA A 13 15.63 3.85 -11.82
CA ALA A 13 16.94 3.70 -11.20
C ALA A 13 16.81 3.17 -9.76
N PRO A 14 17.85 2.53 -9.20
CA PRO A 14 17.87 2.18 -7.78
C PRO A 14 17.55 3.38 -6.90
N LEU A 15 16.69 3.18 -5.89
CA LEU A 15 16.31 4.23 -4.96
C LEU A 15 17.51 4.63 -4.10
N SER A 16 17.82 5.93 -4.05
CA SER A 16 18.80 6.49 -3.12
C SER A 16 18.21 6.67 -1.72
N VAL A 17 19.07 6.68 -0.70
CA VAL A 17 18.69 6.97 0.68
C VAL A 17 19.59 8.12 1.16
N PRO A 18 19.09 9.37 1.23
CA PRO A 18 17.70 9.79 1.01
C PRO A 18 17.24 9.81 -0.46
N PRO A 19 15.92 9.76 -0.73
CA PRO A 19 15.34 9.98 -2.07
C PRO A 19 15.59 11.40 -2.59
N THR A 20 15.67 11.56 -3.92
CA THR A 20 15.86 12.86 -4.57
C THR A 20 14.66 13.26 -5.42
N LYS A 21 14.70 14.45 -6.03
CA LYS A 21 13.68 14.90 -6.99
C LYS A 21 13.60 13.98 -8.21
N GLU A 22 14.74 13.54 -8.72
CA GLU A 22 14.86 12.69 -9.92
C GLU A 22 14.47 11.24 -9.63
N ARG A 23 14.61 10.82 -8.37
CA ARG A 23 14.22 9.49 -7.90
C ARG A 23 13.49 9.58 -6.55
N PRO A 24 12.23 10.01 -6.55
CA PRO A 24 11.45 10.08 -5.33
C PRO A 24 11.11 8.67 -4.82
N LEU A 25 10.80 8.57 -3.54
CA LEU A 25 10.26 7.35 -2.94
C LEU A 25 8.81 7.17 -3.39
N HIS A 26 8.52 6.04 -4.02
CA HIS A 26 7.18 5.66 -4.44
C HIS A 26 6.54 4.72 -3.41
N VAL A 27 5.57 5.25 -2.66
CA VAL A 27 4.85 4.49 -1.63
C VAL A 27 3.46 4.12 -2.14
N VAL A 28 3.18 2.83 -2.21
CA VAL A 28 1.79 2.36 -2.32
C VAL A 28 1.19 2.25 -0.92
N LEU A 29 0.16 3.04 -0.64
CA LEU A 29 -0.61 2.98 0.60
C LEU A 29 -1.93 2.23 0.34
N ALA A 30 -1.90 0.91 0.49
CA ALA A 30 -3.07 0.07 0.38
C ALA A 30 -3.94 0.15 1.65
N CYS A 31 -5.25 0.33 1.50
CA CYS A 31 -6.19 0.44 2.61
C CYS A 31 -7.42 -0.47 2.44
N THR A 32 -7.86 -1.05 3.56
CA THR A 32 -8.87 -2.12 3.58
C THR A 32 -10.06 -1.77 4.48
N GLY A 33 -11.11 -2.60 4.47
CA GLY A 33 -12.33 -2.37 5.25
C GLY A 33 -12.13 -2.44 6.76
N SER A 34 -11.69 -1.33 7.36
CA SER A 34 -11.53 -1.11 8.80
C SER A 34 -11.78 0.37 9.10
N VAL A 35 -12.34 0.68 10.27
CA VAL A 35 -12.62 2.07 10.71
C VAL A 35 -11.35 2.93 10.69
N ALA A 36 -10.18 2.33 10.91
CA ALA A 36 -8.90 3.00 10.85
C ALA A 36 -8.58 3.61 9.46
N SER A 37 -9.30 3.24 8.40
CA SER A 37 -9.17 3.85 7.07
C SER A 37 -9.49 5.34 7.05
N ILE A 38 -10.20 5.87 8.06
CA ILE A 38 -10.34 7.32 8.29
C ILE A 38 -8.99 8.05 8.45
N LYS A 39 -7.91 7.33 8.76
CA LYS A 39 -6.55 7.88 8.91
C LYS A 39 -5.72 7.82 7.62
N VAL A 40 -6.20 7.18 6.56
CA VAL A 40 -5.48 7.05 5.28
C VAL A 40 -5.15 8.41 4.66
N PRO A 41 -6.09 9.38 4.57
CA PRO A 41 -5.74 10.71 4.07
C PRO A 41 -4.64 11.38 4.88
N LEU A 42 -4.66 11.23 6.22
CA LEU A 42 -3.66 11.83 7.11
C LEU A 42 -2.26 11.27 6.86
N ILE A 43 -2.13 9.96 6.64
CA ILE A 43 -0.84 9.33 6.33
C ILE A 43 -0.32 9.82 4.97
N ALA A 44 -1.17 9.77 3.94
CA ALA A 44 -0.79 10.16 2.58
C ALA A 44 -0.39 11.64 2.51
N GLU A 45 -1.24 12.52 3.05
CA GLU A 45 -0.99 13.97 3.08
C GLU A 45 0.25 14.31 3.89
N ARG A 46 0.45 13.68 5.06
CA ARG A 46 1.64 13.98 5.87
C ARG A 46 2.92 13.59 5.16
N LEU A 47 2.97 12.40 4.54
CA LEU A 47 4.15 11.96 3.80
C LEU A 47 4.53 12.93 2.68
N VAL A 48 3.55 13.42 1.90
CA VAL A 48 3.85 14.30 0.77
C VAL A 48 4.06 15.77 1.17
N THR A 49 3.40 16.25 2.23
CA THR A 49 3.55 17.65 2.66
C THR A 49 4.81 17.87 3.47
N GLN A 50 5.21 16.89 4.28
CA GLN A 50 6.39 16.98 5.13
C GLN A 50 7.69 16.64 4.37
N TYR A 51 7.63 15.75 3.36
CA TYR A 51 8.82 15.29 2.64
C TYR A 51 8.66 15.54 1.14
N ALA A 52 9.59 16.32 0.56
CA ALA A 52 9.49 16.80 -0.82
C ALA A 52 9.57 15.67 -1.87
N HIS A 53 10.30 14.60 -1.56
CA HIS A 53 10.65 13.54 -2.50
C HIS A 53 9.91 12.22 -2.21
N VAL A 54 8.66 12.34 -1.75
CA VAL A 54 7.76 11.19 -1.53
C VAL A 54 6.50 11.36 -2.37
N HIS A 55 6.12 10.28 -3.04
CA HIS A 55 4.87 10.14 -3.79
C HIS A 55 4.08 8.98 -3.19
N VAL A 56 2.77 9.14 -3.04
CA VAL A 56 1.89 8.17 -2.38
C VAL A 56 0.70 7.82 -3.28
N TYR A 57 0.65 6.59 -3.79
CA TYR A 57 -0.54 6.08 -4.47
C TYR A 57 -1.34 5.18 -3.54
N VAL A 58 -2.55 5.61 -3.23
CA VAL A 58 -3.48 4.89 -2.38
C VAL A 58 -4.20 3.83 -3.21
N VAL A 59 -4.28 2.61 -2.69
CA VAL A 59 -5.05 1.52 -3.30
C VAL A 59 -6.18 1.15 -2.36
N ALA A 60 -7.40 1.54 -2.71
CA ALA A 60 -8.56 1.44 -1.84
C ALA A 60 -9.49 0.29 -2.25
N THR A 61 -9.64 -0.71 -1.38
CA THR A 61 -10.68 -1.74 -1.54
C THR A 61 -12.07 -1.11 -1.51
N THR A 62 -13.08 -1.75 -2.12
CA THR A 62 -14.48 -1.29 -2.05
C THR A 62 -14.92 -0.98 -0.61
N SER A 63 -14.57 -1.84 0.35
CA SER A 63 -14.96 -1.65 1.75
C SER A 63 -14.24 -0.50 2.47
N SER A 64 -13.01 -0.15 2.09
CA SER A 64 -12.28 0.96 2.76
C SER A 64 -12.88 2.32 2.42
N ARG A 65 -13.49 2.45 1.24
CA ARG A 65 -14.12 3.68 0.74
C ARG A 65 -15.32 4.15 1.56
N HIS A 66 -15.86 3.32 2.45
CA HIS A 66 -16.91 3.76 3.39
C HIS A 66 -16.39 4.68 4.50
N PHE A 67 -15.08 4.70 4.76
CA PHE A 67 -14.51 5.39 5.94
C PHE A 67 -13.80 6.70 5.61
N PHE A 68 -13.55 6.98 4.34
CA PHE A 68 -12.88 8.20 3.91
C PHE A 68 -13.21 8.51 2.45
N SER A 69 -13.01 9.77 2.06
CA SER A 69 -12.99 10.21 0.68
C SER A 69 -11.70 10.98 0.43
N MET A 70 -11.18 10.89 -0.80
CA MET A 70 -10.08 11.72 -1.28
C MET A 70 -10.41 12.25 -2.67
N PRO A 71 -9.91 13.44 -3.03
CA PRO A 71 -10.10 13.97 -4.38
C PRO A 71 -9.55 13.01 -5.44
N ARG A 72 -10.31 12.80 -6.52
CA ARG A 72 -9.83 12.09 -7.69
C ARG A 72 -9.13 13.06 -8.64
N THR A 73 -8.09 12.59 -9.32
CA THR A 73 -7.39 13.37 -10.36
C THR A 73 -7.73 12.84 -11.76
N SER A 74 -7.33 13.57 -12.80
CA SER A 74 -7.43 13.12 -14.20
C SER A 74 -6.43 12.01 -14.56
N PHE A 75 -5.42 11.76 -13.72
CA PHE A 75 -4.46 10.67 -13.88
C PHE A 75 -5.14 9.29 -14.07
N ARG A 76 -4.66 8.50 -15.03
CA ARG A 76 -5.19 7.19 -15.45
C ARG A 76 -4.09 6.14 -15.51
N VAL A 77 -4.50 4.88 -15.62
CA VAL A 77 -3.57 3.72 -15.68
C VAL A 77 -2.58 3.84 -16.85
N HIS A 78 -3.01 4.40 -17.99
CA HIS A 78 -2.14 4.66 -19.13
C HIS A 78 -1.02 5.67 -18.80
N ASP A 79 -1.29 6.69 -17.98
CA ASP A 79 -0.28 7.66 -17.56
C ASP A 79 0.77 7.00 -16.66
N LEU A 80 0.32 6.14 -15.74
CA LEU A 80 1.22 5.34 -14.89
C LEU A 80 2.06 4.37 -15.72
N ALA A 81 1.47 3.72 -16.72
CA ALA A 81 2.17 2.82 -17.61
C ALA A 81 3.25 3.54 -18.44
N GLU A 82 2.98 4.76 -18.90
CA GLU A 82 3.97 5.57 -19.61
C GLU A 82 5.14 5.97 -18.70
N MET A 83 4.86 6.37 -17.46
CA MET A 83 5.90 6.64 -16.46
C MET A 83 6.75 5.41 -16.16
N ASN A 84 6.13 4.24 -16.02
CA ASN A 84 6.84 2.98 -15.79
C ASN A 84 7.66 2.53 -16.99
N ARG A 85 7.25 2.89 -18.21
CA ARG A 85 7.99 2.57 -19.45
C ARG A 85 9.23 3.45 -19.60
N THR A 86 9.10 4.73 -19.28
CA THR A 86 10.19 5.71 -19.40
C THR A 86 11.11 5.73 -18.19
N GLY A 87 10.63 5.28 -17.02
CA GLY A 87 11.35 5.36 -15.75
C GLY A 87 11.45 6.80 -15.22
N VAL A 88 10.64 7.72 -15.75
CA VAL A 88 10.70 9.15 -15.43
C VAL A 88 9.41 9.57 -14.72
N GLN A 89 9.57 10.19 -13.54
CA GLN A 89 8.48 10.86 -12.85
C GLN A 89 8.18 12.19 -13.56
N THR A 90 6.96 12.37 -14.06
CA THR A 90 6.56 13.60 -14.75
C THR A 90 6.00 14.63 -13.77
N ASP A 91 6.17 15.92 -14.07
CA ASP A 91 5.61 17.02 -13.26
C ASP A 91 4.07 17.06 -13.29
N GLN A 92 3.46 16.42 -14.30
CA GLN A 92 2.00 16.32 -14.43
C GLN A 92 1.40 15.21 -13.56
N ALA A 93 2.22 14.23 -13.15
CA ALA A 93 1.75 13.13 -12.31
C ALA A 93 1.52 13.63 -10.88
N PRO A 94 0.35 13.34 -10.28
CA PRO A 94 0.06 13.79 -8.94
C PRO A 94 0.99 13.09 -7.94
N ARG A 95 1.35 13.80 -6.87
CA ARG A 95 2.08 13.23 -5.74
C ARG A 95 1.21 12.32 -4.88
N VAL A 96 -0.11 12.51 -4.93
CA VAL A 96 -1.10 11.64 -4.28
C VAL A 96 -2.21 11.28 -5.26
N HIS A 97 -2.51 9.99 -5.39
CA HIS A 97 -3.60 9.49 -6.23
C HIS A 97 -4.31 8.31 -5.55
N VAL A 98 -5.59 8.11 -5.83
CA VAL A 98 -6.36 6.98 -5.30
C VAL A 98 -6.86 6.10 -6.43
N TRP A 99 -6.42 4.84 -6.38
CA TRP A 99 -6.83 3.75 -7.25
C TRP A 99 -7.89 2.87 -6.59
N THR A 100 -8.85 2.40 -7.38
CA THR A 100 -9.87 1.45 -6.97
C THR A 100 -9.97 0.27 -7.94
N ASP A 101 -10.78 -0.73 -7.58
CA ASP A 101 -11.03 -1.89 -8.45
C ASP A 101 -11.61 -1.48 -9.80
N GLU A 102 -12.43 -0.43 -9.84
CA GLU A 102 -13.03 0.08 -11.08
C GLU A 102 -11.97 0.62 -12.06
N ASP A 103 -10.87 1.20 -11.57
CA ASP A 103 -9.83 1.78 -12.42
C ASP A 103 -9.07 0.73 -13.22
N GLU A 104 -8.93 -0.47 -12.66
CA GLU A 104 -8.29 -1.61 -13.33
C GLU A 104 -9.09 -2.02 -14.58
N TRP A 105 -10.40 -2.17 -14.42
CA TRP A 105 -11.28 -2.63 -15.49
C TRP A 105 -11.68 -1.51 -16.46
N GLN A 106 -11.56 -0.25 -16.07
CA GLN A 106 -11.73 0.89 -16.99
C GLN A 106 -10.53 1.09 -17.91
N ALA A 107 -9.35 0.58 -17.56
CA ALA A 107 -8.16 0.70 -18.40
C ALA A 107 -8.02 -0.44 -19.40
N TRP A 108 -8.42 -1.65 -19.01
CA TRP A 108 -8.20 -2.85 -19.81
C TRP A 108 -9.39 -3.16 -20.72
N HIS A 109 -9.18 -3.09 -22.03
CA HIS A 109 -10.21 -3.43 -23.03
C HIS A 109 -9.74 -4.53 -23.98
N GLN A 110 -8.44 -4.58 -24.29
CA GLN A 110 -7.84 -5.53 -25.21
C GLN A 110 -6.44 -5.95 -24.77
N MET A 111 -5.96 -7.05 -25.36
CA MET A 111 -4.60 -7.52 -25.12
C MET A 111 -3.58 -6.44 -25.56
N GLY A 112 -2.69 -6.08 -24.66
CA GLY A 112 -1.71 -5.00 -24.86
C GLY A 112 -1.97 -3.76 -24.01
N ASP A 113 -3.19 -3.60 -23.49
CA ASP A 113 -3.51 -2.53 -22.55
C ASP A 113 -2.79 -2.74 -21.20
N PRO A 114 -2.43 -1.65 -20.50
CA PRO A 114 -1.77 -1.75 -19.21
C PRO A 114 -2.69 -2.33 -18.15
N VAL A 115 -2.13 -3.13 -17.25
CA VAL A 115 -2.86 -3.76 -16.14
C VAL A 115 -2.47 -3.07 -14.84
N LEU A 116 -3.44 -2.44 -14.17
CA LEU A 116 -3.18 -1.54 -13.05
C LEU A 116 -2.35 -2.16 -11.93
N HIS A 117 -2.69 -3.37 -11.44
CA HIS A 117 -1.90 -3.99 -10.37
C HIS A 117 -0.45 -4.32 -10.78
N ILE A 118 -0.19 -4.55 -12.08
CA ILE A 118 1.17 -4.76 -12.61
C ILE A 118 1.93 -3.44 -12.68
N GLU A 119 1.25 -2.36 -13.10
CA GLU A 119 1.87 -1.04 -13.14
C GLU A 119 2.18 -0.51 -11.72
N LEU A 120 1.30 -0.74 -10.75
CA LEU A 120 1.56 -0.43 -9.35
C LEU A 120 2.75 -1.22 -8.80
N ARG A 121 2.86 -2.51 -9.14
CA ARG A 121 4.01 -3.36 -8.76
C ARG A 121 5.32 -2.77 -9.28
N ARG A 122 5.36 -2.30 -10.53
CA ARG A 122 6.57 -1.71 -11.15
C ARG A 122 6.93 -0.37 -10.53
N TRP A 123 5.93 0.39 -10.09
CA TRP A 123 6.08 1.72 -9.53
C TRP A 123 6.55 1.72 -8.08
N ALA A 124 6.08 0.77 -7.27
CA ALA A 124 6.26 0.78 -5.82
C ALA A 124 7.69 0.43 -5.33
N ASP A 125 8.25 1.32 -4.52
CA ASP A 125 9.45 1.05 -3.70
C ASP A 125 9.10 0.51 -2.32
N LEU A 126 7.89 0.83 -1.84
CA LEU A 126 7.37 0.42 -0.53
C LEU A 126 5.86 0.20 -0.65
N VAL A 127 5.37 -0.92 -0.11
CA VAL A 127 3.94 -1.15 0.05
C VAL A 127 3.57 -1.11 1.54
N LEU A 128 2.65 -0.23 1.89
CA LEU A 128 2.03 -0.16 3.21
C LEU A 128 0.60 -0.67 3.10
N ILE A 129 0.22 -1.66 3.92
CA ILE A 129 -1.18 -2.09 4.08
C ILE A 129 -1.70 -1.53 5.40
N ALA A 130 -2.23 -0.32 5.37
CA ALA A 130 -2.60 0.46 6.54
C ALA A 130 -3.94 1.18 6.34
N PRO A 131 -5.04 0.70 6.95
CA PRO A 131 -5.14 -0.53 7.75
C PRO A 131 -5.21 -1.82 6.93
N CYS A 132 -4.83 -2.93 7.56
CA CYS A 132 -5.11 -4.29 7.11
C CYS A 132 -6.24 -4.93 7.95
N SER A 133 -7.39 -5.18 7.33
CA SER A 133 -8.53 -5.85 7.94
C SER A 133 -8.30 -7.36 8.03
N ALA A 134 -8.98 -8.04 8.95
CA ALA A 134 -8.88 -9.49 9.09
C ALA A 134 -9.20 -10.24 7.78
N ASN A 135 -10.16 -9.72 7.00
CA ASN A 135 -10.54 -10.30 5.70
C ASN A 135 -9.39 -10.21 4.69
N THR A 136 -8.76 -9.04 4.56
CA THR A 136 -7.62 -8.91 3.62
C THR A 136 -6.43 -9.71 4.12
N LEU A 137 -6.16 -9.70 5.43
CA LEU A 137 -5.12 -10.54 6.03
C LEU A 137 -5.33 -12.03 5.71
N ALA A 138 -6.57 -12.53 5.83
CA ALA A 138 -6.91 -13.90 5.44
C ALA A 138 -6.65 -14.14 3.94
N LYS A 139 -7.15 -13.26 3.06
CA LYS A 139 -6.93 -13.36 1.61
C LYS A 139 -5.44 -13.42 1.25
N LEU A 140 -4.62 -12.55 1.85
CA LEU A 140 -3.17 -12.53 1.64
C LEU A 140 -2.52 -13.83 2.10
N SER A 141 -2.90 -14.34 3.28
CA SER A 141 -2.35 -15.60 3.81
C SER A 141 -2.68 -16.82 2.96
N GLN A 142 -3.85 -16.82 2.30
CA GLN A 142 -4.33 -17.92 1.46
C GLN A 142 -3.99 -17.73 -0.04
N GLY A 143 -3.41 -16.59 -0.42
CA GLY A 143 -3.03 -16.30 -1.80
C GLY A 143 -4.20 -15.95 -2.73
N LEU A 144 -5.33 -15.46 -2.19
CA LEU A 144 -6.43 -14.94 -3.00
C LEU A 144 -6.04 -13.59 -3.63
N CYS A 145 -6.47 -13.36 -4.87
CA CYS A 145 -6.20 -12.17 -5.67
C CYS A 145 -7.44 -11.75 -6.47
N ASP A 146 -8.47 -11.30 -5.76
CA ASP A 146 -9.81 -11.03 -6.31
C ASP A 146 -10.17 -9.54 -6.37
N ASN A 147 -9.21 -8.67 -6.08
CA ASN A 147 -9.33 -7.22 -6.18
C ASN A 147 -7.94 -6.59 -6.45
N VAL A 148 -7.88 -5.33 -6.84
CA VAL A 148 -6.63 -4.68 -7.29
C VAL A 148 -5.52 -4.74 -6.22
N LEU A 149 -5.89 -4.62 -4.93
CA LEU A 149 -4.96 -4.71 -3.80
C LEU A 149 -4.36 -6.12 -3.70
N THR A 150 -5.20 -7.14 -3.65
CA THR A 150 -4.75 -8.53 -3.46
C THR A 150 -4.02 -9.05 -4.70
N SER A 151 -4.42 -8.64 -5.90
CA SER A 151 -3.69 -8.88 -7.15
C SER A 151 -2.32 -8.22 -7.16
N LEU A 152 -2.21 -6.96 -6.72
CA LEU A 152 -0.93 -6.28 -6.54
C LEU A 152 -0.03 -7.06 -5.56
N MET A 153 -0.57 -7.45 -4.42
CA MET A 153 0.19 -8.19 -3.41
C MET A 153 0.61 -9.58 -3.88
N ARG A 154 -0.16 -10.23 -4.75
CA ARG A 154 0.21 -11.52 -5.35
C ARG A 154 1.33 -11.37 -6.38
N ALA A 155 1.45 -10.20 -7.00
CA ALA A 155 2.45 -9.90 -8.01
C ALA A 155 3.68 -9.15 -7.47
N VAL A 156 3.66 -8.66 -6.23
CA VAL A 156 4.71 -7.81 -5.66
C VAL A 156 6.08 -8.49 -5.71
N SER A 157 7.12 -7.72 -6.02
CA SER A 157 8.49 -8.23 -6.03
C SER A 157 8.95 -8.60 -4.61
N PRO A 158 9.65 -9.72 -4.40
CA PRO A 158 10.28 -10.03 -3.12
C PRO A 158 11.30 -8.98 -2.64
N ALA A 159 11.80 -8.13 -3.55
CA ALA A 159 12.69 -7.03 -3.22
C ALA A 159 11.96 -5.77 -2.71
N THR A 160 10.66 -5.65 -2.97
CA THR A 160 9.87 -4.50 -2.51
C THR A 160 9.42 -4.75 -1.06
N PRO A 161 9.86 -3.96 -0.07
CA PRO A 161 9.39 -4.11 1.31
C PRO A 161 7.87 -3.93 1.41
N VAL A 162 7.24 -4.85 2.16
CA VAL A 162 5.81 -4.83 2.45
C VAL A 162 5.62 -4.72 3.96
N TRP A 163 4.93 -3.68 4.40
CA TRP A 163 4.59 -3.47 5.80
C TRP A 163 3.08 -3.54 6.00
N VAL A 164 2.64 -4.35 6.96
CA VAL A 164 1.23 -4.62 7.24
C VAL A 164 0.90 -4.10 8.62
N PHE A 165 -0.19 -3.34 8.72
CA PHE A 165 -0.66 -2.73 9.97
C PHE A 165 -2.07 -3.23 10.26
N PRO A 166 -2.21 -4.38 10.97
CA PRO A 166 -3.51 -4.95 11.29
C PRO A 166 -4.38 -3.97 12.08
N ALA A 167 -5.66 -3.88 11.73
CA ALA A 167 -6.63 -3.04 12.44
C ALA A 167 -8.01 -3.68 12.42
N MET A 168 -8.43 -4.21 13.56
CA MET A 168 -9.68 -4.96 13.71
C MET A 168 -10.16 -4.94 15.16
N ASN A 169 -11.41 -5.36 15.40
CA ASN A 169 -11.89 -5.54 16.76
C ASN A 169 -11.03 -6.56 17.52
N THR A 170 -10.90 -6.38 18.84
CA THR A 170 -10.05 -7.25 19.68
C THR A 170 -10.40 -8.72 19.63
N LEU A 171 -11.68 -9.09 19.57
CA LEU A 171 -12.08 -10.50 19.43
C LEU A 171 -11.68 -11.09 18.07
N MET A 172 -11.67 -10.26 17.02
CA MET A 172 -11.13 -10.68 15.72
C MET A 172 -9.61 -10.86 15.79
N TYR A 173 -8.91 -9.97 16.51
CA TYR A 173 -7.46 -10.07 16.65
C TYR A 173 -7.04 -11.30 17.46
N LEU A 174 -7.73 -11.57 18.57
CA LEU A 174 -7.52 -12.75 19.42
C LEU A 174 -7.99 -14.06 18.78
N HIS A 175 -8.69 -14.01 17.65
CA HIS A 175 -9.12 -15.21 16.94
C HIS A 175 -7.89 -16.03 16.47
N PRO A 176 -7.85 -17.36 16.67
CA PRO A 176 -6.67 -18.17 16.34
C PRO A 176 -6.21 -18.04 14.88
N LEU A 177 -7.16 -17.87 13.95
CA LEU A 177 -6.84 -17.64 12.53
C LEU A 177 -6.02 -16.36 12.30
N THR A 178 -6.22 -15.30 13.09
CA THR A 178 -5.46 -14.06 12.92
C THR A 178 -3.98 -14.29 13.20
N ALA A 179 -3.65 -14.97 14.30
CA ALA A 179 -2.26 -15.34 14.61
C ALA A 179 -1.66 -16.26 13.54
N GLN A 180 -2.44 -17.22 13.02
CA GLN A 180 -2.00 -18.10 11.93
C GLN A 180 -1.74 -17.31 10.64
N HIS A 181 -2.66 -16.43 10.24
CA HIS A 181 -2.52 -15.62 9.04
C HIS A 181 -1.34 -14.65 9.11
N ILE A 182 -1.12 -14.02 10.28
CA ILE A 182 0.06 -13.17 10.53
C ILE A 182 1.34 -13.97 10.33
N LYS A 183 1.46 -15.13 10.98
CA LYS A 183 2.64 -15.99 10.85
C LYS A 183 2.88 -16.41 9.39
N THR A 184 1.81 -16.70 8.65
CA THR A 184 1.90 -17.06 7.23
C THR A 184 2.44 -15.89 6.40
N ILE A 185 1.91 -14.68 6.54
CA ILE A 185 2.38 -13.55 5.74
C ILE A 185 3.79 -13.09 6.14
N GLU A 186 4.17 -13.25 7.41
CA GLU A 186 5.55 -13.01 7.86
C GLU A 186 6.52 -14.00 7.20
N SER A 187 6.09 -15.26 6.99
CA SER A 187 6.89 -16.24 6.25
C SER A 187 7.11 -15.86 4.77
N PHE A 188 6.28 -14.98 4.21
CA PHE A 188 6.48 -14.40 2.87
C PHE A 188 7.48 -13.23 2.87
N GLY A 189 7.95 -12.80 4.04
CA GLY A 189 8.86 -11.66 4.22
C GLY A 189 8.15 -10.33 4.52
N TYR A 190 6.83 -10.34 4.73
CA TYR A 190 6.09 -9.13 5.09
C TYR A 190 6.37 -8.77 6.55
N LYS A 191 6.53 -7.47 6.85
CA LYS A 191 6.72 -6.99 8.22
C LYS A 191 5.38 -6.57 8.81
N VAL A 192 4.97 -7.20 9.90
CA VAL A 192 3.71 -6.87 10.58
C VAL A 192 4.01 -5.95 11.78
N TYR A 193 3.28 -4.84 11.89
CA TYR A 193 3.42 -3.89 12.98
C TYR A 193 2.11 -3.64 13.71
N GLY A 194 2.17 -3.72 15.04
CA GLY A 194 0.97 -3.66 15.89
C GLY A 194 0.13 -4.94 15.78
N PRO A 195 -1.16 -4.87 16.14
CA PRO A 195 -1.93 -3.71 16.59
C PRO A 195 -1.47 -3.15 17.95
N ILE A 196 -2.03 -2.00 18.34
CA ILE A 196 -1.84 -1.40 19.67
C ILE A 196 -3.09 -1.58 20.53
N SER A 197 -2.91 -1.52 21.85
CA SER A 197 -4.00 -1.49 22.81
C SER A 197 -4.58 -0.08 22.91
N LYS A 198 -5.89 0.08 22.69
CA LYS A 198 -6.63 1.34 22.88
C LYS A 198 -8.01 1.07 23.48
N ARG A 199 -8.63 2.12 23.99
CA ARG A 199 -10.05 2.09 24.37
C ARG A 199 -10.91 1.98 23.10
N LEU A 200 -11.69 0.92 23.00
CA LEU A 200 -12.55 0.64 21.85
C LEU A 200 -13.82 1.49 21.91
N ALA A 201 -14.51 1.60 20.77
CA ALA A 201 -15.79 2.31 20.67
C ALA A 201 -16.89 1.75 21.61
N CYS A 202 -16.74 0.51 22.08
CA CYS A 202 -17.63 -0.13 23.06
C CYS A 202 -17.28 0.15 24.53
N GLY A 203 -16.16 0.83 24.83
CA GLY A 203 -15.73 1.17 26.20
C GLY A 203 -14.64 0.26 26.79
N ASP A 204 -14.43 -0.93 26.22
CA ASP A 204 -13.40 -1.88 26.66
C ASP A 204 -11.99 -1.46 26.24
N MET A 205 -10.97 -1.84 27.02
CA MET A 205 -9.57 -1.78 26.62
C MET A 205 -9.24 -3.06 25.86
N GLY A 206 -8.81 -2.92 24.60
CA GLY A 206 -8.53 -4.08 23.76
C GLY A 206 -7.39 -3.86 22.79
N GLU A 207 -6.66 -4.94 22.51
CA GLU A 207 -5.63 -5.01 21.48
C GLU A 207 -6.29 -5.22 20.12
N GLY A 208 -6.00 -4.37 19.14
CA GLY A 208 -6.65 -4.45 17.82
C GLY A 208 -6.68 -3.13 17.05
N ALA A 209 -6.42 -2.02 17.72
CA ALA A 209 -6.30 -0.74 17.05
C ALA A 209 -5.07 -0.69 16.15
N MET A 210 -5.19 -0.03 14.99
CA MET A 210 -4.07 0.18 14.09
C MET A 210 -2.92 0.89 14.83
N TYR A 211 -1.69 0.53 14.47
CA TYR A 211 -0.49 1.32 14.81
C TYR A 211 -0.73 2.82 14.58
N GLU A 212 -0.18 3.67 15.45
CA GLU A 212 -0.43 5.12 15.35
C GLU A 212 0.01 5.65 13.99
N TRP A 213 -0.89 6.37 13.31
CA TRP A 213 -0.66 6.83 11.95
C TRP A 213 0.56 7.75 11.84
N THR A 214 0.84 8.56 12.86
CA THR A 214 2.06 9.38 12.93
C THR A 214 3.31 8.52 13.03
N ALA A 215 3.27 7.45 13.82
CA ALA A 215 4.38 6.51 13.96
C ALA A 215 4.62 5.71 12.67
N ILE A 216 3.59 5.45 11.85
CA ILE A 216 3.76 4.90 10.50
C ILE A 216 4.59 5.85 9.64
N VAL A 217 4.23 7.15 9.62
CA VAL A 217 4.96 8.18 8.86
C VAL A 217 6.42 8.29 9.33
N GLU A 218 6.64 8.39 10.64
CA GLU A 218 7.98 8.46 11.25
C GLU A 218 8.83 7.23 10.89
N LYS A 219 8.20 6.05 10.84
CA LYS A 219 8.89 4.81 10.48
C LYS A 219 9.33 4.79 9.02
N VAL A 220 8.50 5.29 8.11
CA VAL A 220 8.89 5.49 6.70
C VAL A 220 10.03 6.51 6.63
N ALA A 221 9.89 7.64 7.31
CA ALA A 221 10.89 8.69 7.34
C ALA A 221 12.25 8.19 7.80
N HIS A 222 12.30 7.47 8.92
CA HIS A 222 13.53 6.91 9.45
C HIS A 222 14.15 5.85 8.53
N THR A 223 13.34 4.97 7.96
CA THR A 223 13.85 3.87 7.11
C THR A 223 14.48 4.38 5.82
N PHE A 224 13.92 5.44 5.25
CA PHE A 224 14.39 6.02 3.98
C PHE A 224 15.15 7.35 4.17
N ALA A 225 15.55 7.67 5.41
CA ALA A 225 16.27 8.88 5.78
C ALA A 225 15.63 10.16 5.20
N LEU A 226 14.30 10.26 5.18
CA LEU A 226 13.58 11.36 4.54
C LEU A 226 13.93 12.71 5.18
N THR A 227 14.15 13.71 4.33
CA THR A 227 14.51 15.10 4.69
C THR A 227 13.44 16.08 4.25
#